data_AF-A0AA40YDV2-F1
#
_entry.id   AF-A0AA40YDV2-F1
#
_cell.length_a   1.000
_cell.length_b   1.000
_cell.length_c   1.000
_cell.angle_alpha   90.00
_cell.angle_beta   90.00
_cell.angle_gamma   90.00
#
_symmetry.space_group_name_H-M   'P 1'
#
loop_
_entity.id
_entity.type
_entity.pdbx_description
1 polymer ?
#
loop_
_entity_poly.entity_id
_entity_poly.type
_entity_poly.pdbx_seq_one_letter_code
_entity_poly.pdbx_strand_id
1 'polypeptide(L)'
;MADQLLTAPARASVPYSNGPIWNAFGLTHAAYLVVPRRTLQSMPQEWQERFVALMAEAYDRLPNCAFPEYSVQRKENGRFIEDPLRDYRHTGPIAPKDSTNG
;
A
#
# COMPACT_ATOMS: atom_id res chain seq x y z
N MET A 1 44.41 -21.27 -9.89
CA MET A 1 43.82 -20.08 -9.25
C MET A 1 42.33 -20.22 -9.39
N ALA A 2 41.63 -20.37 -8.26
CA ALA A 2 40.22 -20.75 -8.21
C ALA A 2 39.34 -19.56 -8.59
N ASP A 3 38.55 -19.74 -9.64
CA ASP A 3 37.50 -18.81 -10.05
C ASP A 3 36.26 -19.09 -9.18
N GLN A 4 36.13 -18.37 -8.07
CA GLN A 4 34.93 -18.37 -7.24
C GLN A 4 33.87 -17.50 -7.91
N LEU A 5 33.08 -18.13 -8.79
CA LEU A 5 31.77 -17.63 -9.18
C LEU A 5 30.92 -17.44 -7.91
N LEU A 6 30.68 -16.17 -7.57
CA LEU A 6 29.63 -15.74 -6.65
C LEU A 6 28.27 -16.16 -7.23
N THR A 7 27.87 -17.41 -6.96
CA THR A 7 26.47 -17.82 -7.05
C THR A 7 25.73 -17.12 -5.93
N ALA A 8 25.13 -15.96 -6.24
CA ALA A 8 24.06 -15.43 -5.41
C ALA A 8 23.01 -16.53 -5.25
N PRO A 9 22.54 -16.85 -4.02
CA PRO A 9 21.51 -17.85 -3.84
C PRO A 9 20.29 -17.42 -4.66
N ALA A 10 19.84 -18.30 -5.56
CA ALA A 10 18.59 -18.12 -6.28
C ALA A 10 17.51 -17.83 -5.23
N ARG A 11 17.02 -16.58 -5.20
CA ARG A 11 15.98 -16.14 -4.27
C ARG A 11 14.84 -17.14 -4.42
N ALA A 12 14.62 -17.97 -3.39
CA ALA A 12 13.48 -18.86 -3.35
C ALA A 12 12.24 -18.03 -3.68
N SER A 13 11.61 -18.30 -4.82
CA SER A 13 10.42 -17.57 -5.24
C SER A 13 9.34 -17.91 -4.23
N VAL A 14 8.98 -16.94 -3.37
CA VAL A 14 7.75 -17.06 -2.58
C VAL A 14 6.64 -17.33 -3.60
N PRO A 15 5.85 -18.42 -3.44
CA PRO A 15 4.77 -18.69 -4.37
C PRO A 15 3.87 -17.47 -4.42
N TYR A 16 3.48 -17.05 -5.62
CA TYR A 16 2.67 -15.84 -5.81
C TYR A 16 1.40 -15.83 -4.94
N SER A 17 0.84 -17.02 -4.67
CA SER A 17 -0.33 -17.25 -3.83
C SER A 17 -0.01 -17.43 -2.33
N ASN A 18 1.11 -16.91 -1.84
CA ASN A 18 1.53 -16.98 -0.44
C ASN A 18 2.37 -15.74 -0.06
N GLY A 19 2.44 -15.43 1.23
CA GLY A 19 3.28 -14.36 1.79
C GLY A 19 2.50 -13.15 2.33
N PRO A 20 3.21 -12.15 2.88
CA PRO A 20 2.59 -11.06 3.64
C PRO A 20 1.56 -10.25 2.84
N ILE A 21 1.83 -9.94 1.57
CA ILE A 21 0.91 -9.18 0.71
C ILE A 21 -0.33 -10.00 0.35
N TRP A 22 -0.16 -11.26 -0.04
CA TRP A 22 -1.28 -12.17 -0.31
C TRP A 22 -2.20 -12.27 0.91
N ASN A 23 -1.62 -12.45 2.10
CA ASN A 23 -2.37 -12.55 3.35
C ASN A 23 -3.04 -11.22 3.74
N ALA A 24 -2.39 -10.07 3.48
CA ALA A 24 -2.93 -8.74 3.80
C ALA A 24 -4.19 -8.39 2.99
N PHE A 25 -4.31 -8.89 1.75
CA PHE A 25 -5.51 -8.72 0.93
C PHE A 25 -6.64 -9.71 1.33
N GLY A 26 -6.32 -10.75 2.11
CA GLY A 26 -7.27 -11.74 2.59
C GLY A 26 -7.93 -12.54 1.45
N LEU A 27 -9.02 -13.25 1.78
CA LEU A 27 -9.79 -14.06 0.80
C LEU A 27 -10.65 -13.21 -0.15
N THR A 28 -10.48 -11.89 -0.15
CA THR A 28 -11.38 -10.95 -0.85
C THR A 28 -11.15 -10.89 -2.36
N HIS A 29 -10.12 -11.57 -2.89
CA HIS A 29 -9.69 -11.49 -4.29
C HIS A 29 -9.52 -10.05 -4.81
N ALA A 30 -9.31 -9.07 -3.92
CA ALA A 30 -9.14 -7.68 -4.33
C ALA A 30 -7.85 -7.54 -5.15
N ALA A 31 -7.96 -6.94 -6.33
CA ALA A 31 -6.78 -6.64 -7.15
C ALA A 31 -6.00 -5.41 -6.63
N TYR A 32 -6.66 -4.53 -5.86
CA TYR A 32 -6.11 -3.25 -5.43
C TYR A 32 -6.47 -2.91 -3.98
N LEU A 33 -5.51 -2.33 -3.27
CA LEU A 33 -5.73 -1.65 -2.00
C LEU A 33 -5.62 -0.14 -2.25
N VAL A 34 -6.70 0.59 -2.01
CA VAL A 34 -6.70 2.06 -2.11
C VAL A 34 -6.72 2.66 -0.72
N VAL A 35 -5.69 3.44 -0.40
CA VAL A 35 -5.58 4.17 0.86
C VAL A 35 -5.59 5.68 0.56
N PRO A 36 -6.59 6.43 1.04
CA PRO A 36 -6.63 7.88 0.88
C PRO A 36 -5.40 8.56 1.52
N ARG A 37 -4.91 9.63 0.90
CA ARG A 37 -3.77 10.41 1.43
C ARG A 37 -4.00 10.86 2.87
N ARG A 38 -5.21 11.33 3.18
CA ARG A 38 -5.59 11.77 4.53
C ARG A 38 -5.40 10.64 5.56
N THR A 39 -5.71 9.40 5.20
CA THR A 39 -5.49 8.22 6.06
C THR A 39 -4.00 8.00 6.32
N LEU A 40 -3.16 8.05 5.28
CA LEU A 40 -1.70 7.94 5.45
C LEU A 40 -1.15 9.08 6.33
N GLN A 41 -1.59 10.32 6.12
CA GLN A 41 -1.18 11.49 6.91
C GLN A 41 -1.66 11.44 8.37
N SER A 42 -2.64 10.59 8.67
CA SER A 42 -3.14 10.39 10.03
C SER A 42 -2.39 9.28 10.77
N MET A 43 -1.52 8.53 10.10
CA MET A 43 -0.63 7.56 10.75
C MET A 43 0.43 8.30 11.59
N PRO A 44 1.01 7.66 12.62
CA PRO A 44 2.18 8.19 13.31
C PRO A 44 3.31 8.54 12.34
N GLN A 45 4.10 9.57 12.63
CA GLN A 45 5.17 10.05 11.74
C GLN A 45 6.14 8.92 11.34
N GLU A 46 6.57 8.09 12.28
CA GLU A 46 7.45 6.94 12.02
C GLU A 46 6.86 5.96 10.98
N TRP A 47 5.54 5.79 10.93
CA TRP A 47 4.90 4.91 9.95
C TRP A 47 4.85 5.55 8.57
N GLN A 48 4.62 6.86 8.52
CA GLN A 48 4.67 7.62 7.27
C GLN A 48 6.07 7.52 6.65
N GLU A 49 7.11 7.71 7.45
CA GLU A 49 8.51 7.61 7.02
C GLU A 49 8.84 6.22 6.48
N ARG A 50 8.46 5.16 7.21
CA ARG A 50 8.65 3.77 6.79
C ARG A 50 7.91 3.44 5.49
N PHE A 51 6.68 3.93 5.34
CA PHE A 51 5.89 3.71 4.13
C PHE A 51 6.55 4.37 2.91
N VAL A 52 6.97 5.63 3.05
CA VAL A 52 7.63 6.37 1.95
C VAL A 52 8.95 5.70 1.55
N ALA A 53 9.76 5.28 2.51
CA ALA A 53 11.01 4.57 2.24
C ALA A 53 10.78 3.27 1.45
N LEU A 54 9.79 2.46 1.87
CA LEU A 54 9.46 1.22 1.18
C LEU A 54 8.97 1.45 -0.26
N MET A 55 8.15 2.48 -0.48
CA MET A 55 7.68 2.82 -1.82
C MET A 55 8.82 3.28 -2.73
N ALA A 56 9.78 4.05 -2.21
CA ALA A 56 10.97 4.45 -2.96
C ALA A 56 11.79 3.22 -3.40
N GLU A 57 12.05 2.29 -2.48
CA GLU A 57 12.73 1.02 -2.81
C GLU A 57 11.98 0.21 -3.86
N ALA A 58 10.64 0.21 -3.81
CA ALA A 58 9.82 -0.48 -4.80
C ALA A 58 9.93 0.14 -6.21
N TYR A 59 9.94 1.49 -6.31
CA TYR A 59 10.14 2.19 -7.58
C TYR A 59 11.51 1.88 -8.21
N ASP A 60 12.56 1.80 -7.40
CA ASP A 60 13.91 1.49 -7.89
C ASP A 60 14.04 0.03 -8.36
N ARG A 61 13.23 -0.88 -7.81
CA ARG A 61 13.38 -2.32 -8.00
C ARG A 61 12.45 -2.92 -9.06
N LEU A 62 11.27 -2.35 -9.26
CA LEU A 62 10.23 -2.88 -10.14
C LEU A 62 10.18 -2.12 -11.47
N PRO A 63 9.75 -2.75 -12.57
CA PRO A 63 9.60 -2.07 -13.85
C PRO A 63 8.49 -1.01 -13.79
N ASN A 64 8.60 0.05 -14.59
CA ASN A 64 7.63 1.16 -14.62
C ASN A 64 6.17 0.72 -14.85
N CYS A 65 5.95 -0.38 -15.59
CA CYS A 65 4.60 -0.92 -15.79
C CYS A 65 3.94 -1.45 -14.50
N ALA A 66 4.69 -1.63 -13.41
CA ALA A 66 4.16 -1.96 -12.09
C ALA A 66 3.52 -0.75 -11.39
N PHE A 67 3.70 0.47 -11.90
CA PHE A 67 3.14 1.72 -11.36
C PHE A 67 2.33 2.49 -12.43
N PRO A 68 1.23 1.92 -12.95
CA PRO A 68 0.42 2.60 -13.94
C PRO A 68 -0.44 3.70 -13.28
N GLU A 69 -0.95 4.60 -14.12
CA GLU A 69 -1.86 5.66 -13.68
C GLU A 69 -3.26 5.10 -13.41
N TYR A 70 -3.86 5.51 -12.29
CA TYR A 70 -5.21 5.11 -11.90
C TYR A 70 -6.05 6.30 -11.44
N SER A 71 -7.35 6.24 -11.74
CA SER A 71 -8.36 7.13 -11.14
C SER A 71 -9.23 6.35 -10.17
N VAL A 72 -9.50 6.92 -8.99
CA VAL A 72 -10.40 6.34 -7.98
C VAL A 72 -11.65 7.20 -7.85
N GLN A 73 -12.81 6.57 -7.74
CA GLN A 73 -14.09 7.24 -7.49
C GLN A 73 -14.80 6.55 -6.31
N ARG A 74 -15.23 7.33 -5.31
CA ARG A 74 -16.00 6.81 -4.18
C ARG A 74 -17.42 6.46 -4.63
N LYS A 75 -17.92 5.32 -4.16
CA LYS A 75 -19.31 4.92 -4.32
C LYS A 75 -19.97 4.67 -2.97
N GLU A 76 -21.25 5.00 -2.88
CA GLU A 76 -22.11 4.68 -1.74
C GLU A 76 -23.46 4.22 -2.30
N ASN A 77 -23.92 3.05 -1.88
CA ASN A 77 -25.15 2.42 -2.38
C ASN A 77 -25.23 2.39 -3.93
N GLY A 78 -24.10 2.07 -4.57
CA GLY A 78 -23.98 1.98 -6.02
C GLY A 78 -23.91 3.32 -6.77
N ARG A 79 -24.05 4.46 -6.09
CA ARG A 79 -23.94 5.79 -6.68
C ARG A 79 -22.55 6.37 -6.46
N PHE A 80 -22.04 7.08 -7.46
CA PHE A 80 -20.83 7.88 -7.29
C PHE A 80 -21.14 9.06 -6.38
N ILE A 81 -20.32 9.26 -5.37
CA ILE A 81 -20.46 10.35 -4.41
C ILE A 81 -19.15 11.12 -4.30
N GLU A 82 -19.23 12.35 -3.80
CA GLU A 82 -18.05 13.12 -3.46
C GLU A 82 -17.24 12.37 -2.39
N ASP A 83 -15.92 12.32 -2.60
CA ASP A 83 -15.01 11.72 -1.65
C ASP A 83 -14.48 12.79 -0.68
N PRO A 84 -14.98 12.88 0.55
CA PRO A 84 -14.51 13.86 1.52
C PRO A 84 -13.05 13.61 1.92
N LEU A 85 -12.50 12.41 1.67
CA LEU A 85 -11.09 12.11 1.91
C LEU A 85 -10.17 12.68 0.83
N ARG A 86 -10.75 13.12 -0.31
CA ARG A 86 -10.04 13.84 -1.37
C ARG A 86 -9.67 15.26 -0.96
N ASP A 87 -10.44 15.90 -0.09
CA ASP A 87 -10.15 17.26 0.42
C ASP A 87 -9.16 17.26 1.59
N TYR A 88 -8.03 16.59 1.41
CA TYR A 88 -7.01 16.43 2.46
C TYR A 88 -6.30 17.74 2.83
N ARG A 89 -6.46 18.82 2.04
CA ARG A 89 -5.80 20.11 2.29
C ARG A 89 -6.51 20.93 3.37
N HIS A 90 -7.80 20.67 3.61
CA HIS A 90 -8.63 21.50 4.49
C HIS A 90 -9.30 20.74 5.64
N THR A 91 -9.32 19.40 5.62
CA THR A 91 -10.03 18.58 6.63
C THR A 91 -9.20 18.06 7.81
N GLY A 92 -7.87 18.30 7.84
CA GLY A 92 -6.98 17.84 8.92
C GLY A 92 -6.88 16.30 9.06
N PRO A 93 -6.18 15.74 10.06
CA PRO A 93 -6.09 14.31 10.29
C PRO A 93 -7.45 13.65 10.62
N ILE A 94 -7.57 12.34 10.41
CA ILE A 94 -8.69 11.50 10.84
C ILE A 94 -8.49 11.22 12.33
N ALA A 95 -9.53 11.44 13.15
CA ALA A 95 -9.48 11.10 14.56
C ALA A 95 -9.24 9.59 14.74
N PRO A 96 -8.43 9.17 15.74
CA PRO A 96 -8.36 7.77 16.13
C PRO A 96 -9.76 7.24 16.46
N LYS A 97 -9.99 5.94 16.26
CA LYS A 97 -11.22 5.32 16.77
C LYS A 97 -11.23 5.48 18.28
N ASP A 98 -12.30 6.05 18.83
CA ASP A 98 -12.53 5.99 20.26
C ASP A 98 -12.61 4.52 20.67
N SER A 99 -11.81 4.14 21.68
CA SER A 99 -11.88 2.82 22.31
C SER A 99 -13.19 2.68 23.10
N THR A 100 -14.34 2.71 22.43
CA THR A 100 -15.59 2.30 23.05
C THR A 100 -15.64 0.78 23.00
N ASN A 101 -15.19 0.16 24.09
CA ASN A 101 -15.47 -1.23 24.39
C ASN A 101 -16.99 -1.45 24.35
N GLY A 102 -17.43 -2.36 23.50
CA GLY A 102 -18.75 -3.01 23.54
C GLY A 102 -18.55 -4.49 23.75
#